data_AF-A0A1F5BU98-F1
#
_entry.id   AF-A0A1F5BU98-F1
#
_cell.length_a   1.000
_cell.length_b   1.000
_cell.length_c   1.000
_cell.angle_alpha   90.00
_cell.angle_beta   90.00
_cell.angle_gamma   90.00
#
_symmetry.space_group_name_H-M   'P 1'
#
loop_
_entity.id
_entity.type
_entity.pdbx_description
1 polymer ?
#
loop_
_entity_poly.entity_id
_entity_poly.type
_entity_poly.pdbx_seq_one_letter_code
_entity_poly.pdbx_strand_id
1 'polypeptide(L)' 'MIEARRKDNESIGAFLRRFTKKVQQSGVLMRARRIRFKVDAKNKKEKQLAAMRRVRTKQEREKLFKLGKLDEYGR' A
#
# COMPACT_ATOMS: atom_id res chain seq x y z
N MET A 1 -12.51 0.72 13.27
CA MET A 1 -12.73 -0.71 13.59
C MET A 1 -13.19 -1.39 12.31
N ILE A 2 -12.64 -2.56 11.96
CA ILE A 2 -13.04 -3.28 10.73
C ILE A 2 -13.97 -4.39 11.15
N GLU A 3 -15.26 -4.20 10.88
CA GLU A 3 -16.27 -5.23 11.09
C GLU A 3 -16.77 -5.78 9.75
N ALA A 4 -17.05 -7.07 9.73
CA ALA A 4 -17.75 -7.73 8.64
C ALA A 4 -18.75 -8.71 9.24
N ARG A 5 -20.02 -8.58 8.88
CA ARG A 5 -21.06 -9.55 9.22
C ARG A 5 -21.24 -10.53 8.06
N ARG A 6 -21.46 -11.79 8.39
CA ARG A 6 -21.76 -12.84 7.40
C ARG A 6 -23.16 -12.60 6.85
N LYS A 7 -23.32 -12.81 5.54
CA LYS A 7 -24.64 -12.77 4.88
C LYS A 7 -25.26 -14.17 4.92
N ASP A 8 -26.59 -14.24 4.91
CA ASP A 8 -27.34 -15.49 5.12
C ASP A 8 -26.99 -16.58 4.09
N ASN A 9 -26.76 -16.21 2.82
CA ASN A 9 -26.42 -17.13 1.73
C ASN A 9 -24.92 -17.14 1.35
N GLU A 10 -24.03 -16.80 2.27
CA GLU A 10 -22.60 -16.75 1.99
C GLU A 10 -21.84 -17.97 2.54
N SER A 11 -21.03 -18.58 1.68
CA SER A 11 -20.01 -19.58 2.07
C SER A 11 -18.92 -18.92 2.92
N ILE A 12 -18.44 -19.65 3.94
CA ILE A 12 -17.37 -19.20 4.85
C ILE A 12 -16.14 -18.70 4.07
N GLY A 13 -15.75 -19.36 2.98
CA GLY A 13 -14.61 -18.93 2.17
C GLY A 13 -14.81 -17.58 1.47
N ALA A 14 -16.02 -17.31 0.98
CA ALA A 14 -16.35 -16.01 0.38
C ALA A 14 -16.36 -14.88 1.43
N PHE A 15 -16.85 -15.18 2.63
CA PHE A 15 -16.84 -14.25 3.76
C PHE A 15 -15.40 -13.88 4.15
N LEU A 16 -14.54 -14.88 4.33
CA LEU A 16 -13.12 -14.68 4.65
C LEU A 16 -12.40 -13.85 3.58
N ARG A 17 -12.65 -14.12 2.29
CA ARG A 17 -12.05 -13.32 1.19
C ARG A 17 -12.47 -11.85 1.28
N ARG A 18 -13.76 -11.57 1.55
CA ARG A 18 -14.24 -10.19 1.71
C ARG A 18 -13.63 -9.52 2.93
N PHE A 19 -13.56 -10.24 4.05
CA PHE A 19 -12.92 -9.73 5.26
C PHE A 19 -11.45 -9.40 5.01
N THR A 20 -10.68 -10.32 4.42
CA THR A 20 -9.27 -10.11 4.08
C THR A 20 -9.09 -8.92 3.13
N LYS A 21 -9.93 -8.79 2.09
CA LYS A 21 -9.89 -7.62 1.19
C LYS A 21 -10.16 -6.33 1.95
N LYS A 22 -11.15 -6.31 2.86
CA LYS A 22 -11.46 -5.14 3.69
C LYS A 22 -10.30 -4.79 4.64
N VAL A 23 -9.64 -5.79 5.23
CA VAL A 23 -8.43 -5.60 6.05
C VAL A 23 -7.27 -5.03 5.23
N GLN A 24 -7.02 -5.55 4.04
CA GLN A 24 -5.98 -5.04 3.14
C GLN A 24 -6.25 -3.59 2.72
N GLN A 25 -7.47 -3.30 2.25
CA GLN A 25 -7.87 -1.96 1.82
C GLN A 25 -7.84 -0.95 2.97
N SER A 26 -8.20 -1.35 4.18
CA SER A 26 -8.15 -0.47 5.35
C SER A 26 -6.74 -0.01 5.72
N GLY A 27 -5.70 -0.74 5.29
CA GLY A 27 -4.32 -0.47 5.67
C GLY A 27 -4.02 -0.61 7.16
N VAL A 28 -4.92 -1.19 7.98
CA VAL A 28 -4.75 -1.26 9.45
C VAL A 28 -3.45 -1.97 9.85
N LEU A 29 -3.10 -3.04 9.14
CA LEU A 29 -1.86 -3.79 9.39
C LEU A 29 -0.63 -2.96 9.04
N MET A 30 -0.69 -2.19 7.94
CA MET A 30 0.40 -1.31 7.53
C MET A 30 0.59 -0.17 8.54
N ARG A 31 -0.51 0.41 9.03
CA ARG A 31 -0.47 1.42 10.09
C ARG A 31 0.13 0.83 11.37
N ALA A 32 -0.35 -0.33 11.83
CA ALA A 32 0.13 -0.99 13.03
C ALA A 32 1.64 -1.30 12.95
N ARG A 33 2.11 -1.78 11.80
CA ARG A 33 3.55 -1.99 11.55
C ARG A 33 4.34 -0.69 11.59
N ARG A 34 3.81 0.39 10.99
CA ARG A 34 4.48 1.70 10.93
C ARG A 34 4.65 2.36 12.29
N ILE A 35 3.66 2.23 13.17
CA ILE A 35 3.66 2.89 14.50
C ILE A 35 4.19 2.00 15.63
N ARG A 36 4.63 0.78 15.32
CA ARG A 36 5.09 -0.20 16.32
C ARG A 36 6.23 0.33 17.18
N PHE A 37 7.12 1.12 16.60
CA PHE A 37 8.29 1.68 17.27
C PHE A 37 8.27 3.21 17.18
N LYS A 38 8.89 3.86 18.17
CA LYS A 38 9.12 5.31 18.14
C LYS A 38 10.08 5.62 16.98
N VAL A 39 9.73 6.63 16.19
CA VAL A 39 10.56 7.16 15.10
C VAL A 39 10.70 8.65 15.32
N ASP A 40 11.93 9.15 15.26
CA ASP A 40 12.20 10.58 15.41
C ASP A 40 11.78 11.38 14.16
N ALA A 41 11.63 12.68 14.31
CA ALA A 41 11.31 13.57 13.20
C ALA A 41 12.47 13.59 12.19
N LYS A 42 12.14 13.46 10.90
CA LYS A 42 13.14 13.49 9.84
C LYS A 42 13.87 14.82 9.78
N ASN A 43 15.18 14.79 9.62
CA ASN A 43 15.99 15.99 9.40
C ASN A 43 15.83 16.52 7.95
N LYS A 44 16.36 17.72 7.66
CA LYS A 44 16.24 18.38 6.34
C LYS A 44 16.83 17.53 5.21
N LYS A 45 17.98 16.90 5.44
CA LYS A 45 18.69 16.06 4.46
C LYS A 45 17.89 14.80 4.13
N GLU A 46 17.33 14.12 5.13
CA GLU A 46 16.49 12.94 4.95
C GLU A 46 15.21 13.24 4.16
N LYS A 47 14.59 14.40 4.42
CA LYS A 47 13.43 14.88 3.65
C LYS A 47 13.83 15.10 2.19
N GLN A 48 14.97 15.74 1.94
CA GLN A 48 15.48 15.99 0.59
C GLN A 48 15.80 14.68 -0.16
N LEU A 49 16.51 13.75 0.48
CA LEU A 49 16.84 12.45 -0.10
C LEU A 49 15.58 11.64 -0.44
N ALA A 50 14.58 11.65 0.45
CA ALA A 50 13.29 11.01 0.19
C ALA A 50 12.57 11.64 -1.01
N ALA A 51 12.61 12.96 -1.16
CA ALA A 51 12.04 13.66 -2.30
C ALA A 51 12.76 13.33 -3.62
N MET A 52 14.09 13.36 -3.63
CA MET A 52 14.89 12.99 -4.81
C MET A 52 14.64 11.53 -5.23
N ARG A 53 14.53 10.61 -4.26
CA ARG A 53 14.17 9.22 -4.55
C ARG A 53 12.80 9.11 -5.23
N ARG A 54 11.78 9.84 -4.76
CA ARG A 54 10.45 9.83 -5.38
C ARG A 54 10.49 10.32 -6.83
N VAL A 55 11.22 11.39 -7.10
CA VAL A 55 11.39 11.93 -8.46
C VAL A 55 12.07 10.90 -9.35
N ARG A 56 13.19 10.31 -8.89
CA ARG A 56 13.92 9.29 -9.63
C ARG A 56 13.05 8.07 -9.95
N THR A 57 12.34 7.53 -8.96
CA THR A 57 11.45 6.38 -9.16
C THR A 57 10.31 6.70 -10.13
N LYS A 58 9.78 7.93 -10.11
CA LYS A 58 8.76 8.36 -11.08
C LYS A 58 9.32 8.36 -12.51
N GLN A 59 10.51 8.93 -12.71
CA GLN A 59 11.18 8.97 -14.01
C GLN A 59 11.52 7.56 -14.53
N GLU A 60 12.02 6.68 -13.65
CA GLU A 60 12.31 5.29 -14.00
C GLU A 60 11.03 4.56 -14.42
N ARG A 61 9.92 4.76 -13.69
CA ARG A 61 8.61 4.17 -14.03
C ARG A 61 8.09 4.65 -15.37
N GLU A 62 8.16 5.97 -15.64
CA GLU A 62 7.77 6.54 -16.93
C GLU A 62 8.62 6.01 -18.09
N LYS A 63 9.93 5.86 -17.89
CA LYS A 63 10.83 5.27 -18.89
C LYS A 63 10.45 3.82 -19.18
N LEU A 64 10.20 3.01 -18.15
CA LEU A 64 9.80 1.61 -18.31
C LEU A 64 8.44 1.46 -18.99
N PHE A 65 7.49 2.33 -18.67
CA PHE A 65 6.20 2.39 -19.35
C PHE A 65 6.36 2.70 -20.84
N LYS A 66 7.18 3.72 -21.20
CA LYS A 66 7.49 4.04 -22.61
C LYS A 66 8.20 2.91 -23.37
N LEU A 67 8.98 2.09 -22.66
CA LEU A 67 9.65 0.91 -23.21
C LEU A 67 8.72 -0.31 -23.33
N GLY A 68 7.45 -0.21 -22.92
CA GLY A 68 6.50 -1.32 -22.91
C GLY A 68 6.81 -2.40 -21.86
N LYS A 69 7.70 -2.11 -20.89
CA LYS A 69 8.10 -3.04 -19.83
C LYS A 69 7.20 -2.97 -18.59
N LEU A 70 6.21 -2.09 -18.61
CA LEU A 70 5.26 -1.86 -17.53
C LEU A 70 3.88 -1.66 -18.15
N ASP A 71 2.85 -2.32 -17.61
CA ASP A 71 1.46 -2.05 -18.00
C ASP A 71 0.96 -0.70 -17.42
N GLU A 72 -0.23 -0.24 -17.86
CA GLU A 72 -0.85 0.99 -17.37
C GLU A 72 -1.10 1.00 -15.84
N TYR A 73 -1.13 -0.18 -15.22
CA TYR A 73 -1.30 -0.38 -13.78
C TYR A 73 0.05 -0.47 -13.03
N GLY A 74 1.17 -0.55 -13.75
CA GLY A 74 2.52 -0.75 -13.25
C GLY A 74 2.82 -2.17 -12.75
N ARG A 75 2.18 -3.17 -13.35
CA ARG A 75 2.57 -4.59 -13.29
C ARG A 75 3.48 -4.97 -14.46
#